data_AF-A0A3C7VXQ6-F1
#
_entry.id   AF-A0A3C7VXQ6-F1
#
_cell.length_a   1.000
_cell.length_b   1.000
_cell.length_c   1.000
_cell.angle_alpha   90.00
_cell.angle_beta   90.00
_cell.angle_gamma   90.00
#
_symmetry.space_group_name_H-M   'P 1'
#
loop_
_entity.id
_entity.type
_entity.pdbx_description
1 polymer ?
#
loop_
_entity_poly.entity_id
_entity_poly.type
_entity_poly.pdbx_seq_one_letter_code
_entity_poly.pdbx_strand_id
1 'polypeptide(L)'
;MGNKEIPMQGVSWRVWMLAAALGVLPAVEAAAQTSYYRCTDEYGRPVFSQRPCGEDATRKTVSPQPRQAAPAARAQPDDAPTVTPAPPAAERPRGGWDKIEASNRLRDVRRDIWRLEGVVADLEAERDAKIAALDRNRHAAANNLAGATYLESLAREKQGVISQYESRINSLYRDIERLEREQDELRREHDL
;
A
#
# COMPACT_ATOMS: atom_id res chain seq x y z
N MET A 1 -3.13 -64.82 8.68
CA MET A 1 -2.87 -64.43 10.08
C MET A 1 -2.32 -63.01 10.03
N GLY A 2 -2.98 -61.94 10.41
CA GLY A 2 -4.19 -61.78 11.20
C GLY A 2 -4.03 -60.48 11.99
N ASN A 3 -4.84 -59.49 11.62
CA ASN A 3 -5.37 -58.42 12.50
C ASN A 3 -4.40 -57.36 13.04
N LYS A 4 -4.77 -56.10 13.28
CA LYS A 4 -5.94 -55.26 12.95
C LYS A 4 -5.62 -53.86 13.52
N GLU A 5 -6.15 -52.86 12.82
CA GLU A 5 -6.86 -51.68 13.32
C GLU A 5 -6.20 -50.62 14.22
N ILE A 6 -6.41 -49.39 13.72
CA ILE A 6 -6.23 -48.06 14.27
C ILE A 6 -7.28 -47.81 15.37
N PRO A 7 -6.94 -47.17 16.50
CA PRO A 7 -7.93 -46.51 17.33
C PRO A 7 -7.97 -44.99 17.06
N MET A 8 -9.09 -44.55 16.48
CA MET A 8 -9.62 -43.18 16.57
C MET A 8 -10.19 -42.95 17.97
N GLN A 9 -9.74 -41.90 18.66
CA GLN A 9 -10.29 -41.37 19.91
C GLN A 9 -10.29 -39.83 19.78
N GLY A 10 -11.33 -39.05 20.00
CA GLY A 10 -12.72 -39.31 20.34
C GLY A 10 -13.51 -38.02 20.04
N VAL A 11 -14.62 -38.15 19.33
CA VAL A 11 -15.54 -37.04 19.06
C VAL A 11 -16.54 -37.01 20.22
N SER A 12 -16.36 -36.04 21.11
CA SER A 12 -17.25 -35.83 22.27
C SER A 12 -18.57 -35.22 21.82
N TRP A 13 -19.56 -36.08 21.59
CA TRP A 13 -20.97 -35.71 21.50
C TRP A 13 -21.52 -35.51 22.91
N ARG A 14 -21.84 -34.27 23.27
CA ARG A 14 -22.82 -34.00 24.32
C ARG A 14 -23.77 -32.90 23.87
N VAL A 15 -24.80 -33.36 23.16
CA VAL A 15 -26.12 -32.74 23.16
C VAL A 15 -26.66 -32.85 24.57
N TRP A 16 -26.84 -31.71 25.24
CA TRP A 16 -27.83 -31.55 26.30
C TRP A 16 -28.69 -30.35 25.92
N MET A 17 -29.89 -30.67 25.42
CA MET A 17 -31.03 -29.77 25.50
C MET A 17 -31.46 -29.66 26.96
N LEU A 18 -31.68 -28.43 27.46
CA LEU A 18 -32.74 -28.12 28.42
C LEU A 18 -32.91 -26.59 28.60
N ALA A 19 -34.06 -26.12 28.11
CA ALA A 19 -34.99 -25.18 28.72
C ALA A 19 -34.49 -23.87 29.38
N ALA A 20 -34.90 -22.76 28.73
CA ALA A 20 -35.69 -21.67 29.30
C ALA A 20 -35.26 -21.05 30.65
N ALA A 21 -34.58 -19.91 30.57
CA ALA A 21 -34.83 -18.76 31.44
C ALA A 21 -34.43 -17.49 30.67
N LEU A 22 -35.41 -16.86 30.03
CA LEU A 22 -35.29 -15.55 29.41
C LEU A 22 -35.17 -14.50 30.53
N GLY A 23 -33.95 -14.22 30.96
CA GLY A 23 -33.64 -13.12 31.87
C GLY A 23 -33.26 -11.87 31.07
N VAL A 24 -34.12 -10.86 31.09
CA VAL A 24 -33.85 -9.53 30.52
C VAL A 24 -32.70 -8.89 31.31
N LEU A 25 -31.50 -8.84 30.71
CA LEU A 25 -30.39 -8.00 31.17
C LEU A 25 -30.65 -6.56 30.68
N PRO A 26 -30.76 -5.56 31.57
CA PRO A 26 -30.68 -4.18 31.11
C PRO A 26 -29.25 -3.91 30.62
N ALA A 27 -29.12 -3.54 29.35
CA ALA A 27 -27.89 -2.98 28.81
C ALA A 27 -27.64 -1.64 29.50
N VAL A 28 -26.75 -1.63 30.50
CA VAL A 28 -26.16 -0.38 31.00
C VAL A 28 -25.21 0.09 29.92
N GLU A 29 -25.68 0.96 29.04
CA GLU A 29 -24.85 1.71 28.10
C GLU A 29 -23.93 2.63 28.92
N ALA A 30 -22.77 2.12 29.30
CA ALA A 30 -21.68 2.95 29.76
C ALA A 30 -21.26 3.83 28.58
N ALA A 31 -21.70 5.08 28.57
CA ALA A 31 -21.14 6.10 27.69
C ALA A 31 -19.66 6.23 28.05
N ALA A 32 -18.80 5.54 27.29
CA ALA A 32 -17.36 5.62 27.43
C ALA A 32 -16.92 7.04 27.08
N GLN A 33 -16.85 7.90 28.08
CA GLN A 33 -16.21 9.20 27.98
C GLN A 33 -14.70 8.96 27.99
N THR A 34 -14.13 8.73 26.80
CA THR A 34 -12.68 8.61 26.66
C THR A 34 -12.08 10.01 26.82
N SER A 35 -11.52 10.28 27.99
CA SER A 35 -10.75 11.50 28.24
C SER A 35 -9.29 11.29 27.87
N TYR A 36 -8.69 12.23 27.15
CA TYR A 36 -7.28 12.28 26.82
C TYR A 36 -6.65 13.57 27.39
N TYR A 37 -5.34 13.57 27.59
CA TYR A 37 -4.59 14.73 28.02
C TYR A 37 -3.85 15.33 26.84
N ARG A 38 -3.86 16.67 26.75
CA ARG A 38 -3.00 17.43 25.85
C ARG A 38 -1.85 18.00 26.66
N CYS A 39 -0.63 17.69 26.27
CA CYS A 39 0.61 18.22 26.84
C CYS A 39 1.43 18.92 25.75
N THR A 40 2.45 19.64 26.20
CA THR A 40 3.45 20.26 25.34
C THR A 40 4.78 19.53 25.58
N ASP A 41 5.47 19.13 24.53
CA ASP A 41 6.81 18.53 24.64
C ASP A 41 7.90 19.59 24.91
N GLU A 42 9.13 19.14 25.15
CA GLU A 42 10.30 20.01 25.37
C GLU A 42 10.59 20.97 24.20
N TYR A 43 10.00 20.73 23.04
CA TYR A 43 10.14 21.52 21.81
C TYR A 43 8.89 22.36 21.49
N GLY A 44 7.93 22.46 22.41
CA GLY A 44 6.73 23.29 22.25
C GLY A 44 5.60 22.66 21.42
N ARG A 45 5.67 21.37 21.07
CA ARG A 45 4.69 20.70 20.20
C ARG A 45 3.60 20.00 21.03
N PRO A 46 2.34 19.98 20.54
CA PRO A 46 1.25 19.32 21.23
C PRO A 46 1.37 17.79 21.13
N VAL A 47 1.43 17.11 22.27
CA VAL A 47 1.42 15.64 22.39
C VAL A 47 0.16 15.21 23.12
N PHE A 48 -0.49 14.15 22.62
CA PHE A 48 -1.72 13.60 23.19
C PHE A 48 -1.44 12.27 23.91
N SER A 49 -1.89 12.15 25.16
CA SER A 49 -1.63 10.98 26.00
C SER A 49 -2.90 10.49 26.71
N GLN A 50 -2.97 9.19 26.96
CA GLN A 50 -4.04 8.59 27.80
C GLN A 50 -3.77 8.74 29.31
N ARG A 51 -2.57 9.16 29.71
CA ARG A 51 -2.15 9.39 31.10
C ARG A 51 -1.63 10.83 31.24
N PRO A 52 -1.80 11.49 32.40
CA PRO A 52 -1.31 12.84 32.61
C PRO A 52 0.21 12.89 32.40
N CYS A 53 0.68 13.79 31.54
CA CYS A 53 2.06 13.84 31.06
C CYS A 53 2.91 14.98 31.67
N GLY A 54 2.42 15.66 32.71
CA GLY A 54 3.10 16.78 33.37
C GLY A 54 2.14 17.70 34.14
N GLU A 55 2.66 18.77 34.73
CA GLU A 55 1.87 19.76 35.48
C GLU A 55 0.89 20.53 34.58
N ASP A 56 1.21 20.70 33.30
CA ASP A 56 0.35 21.36 32.30
C ASP A 56 -0.68 20.42 31.63
N ALA A 57 -0.90 19.22 32.18
CA ALA A 57 -1.77 18.22 31.59
C ALA A 57 -3.25 18.66 31.61
N THR A 58 -3.72 19.20 30.48
CA THR A 58 -5.12 19.59 30.33
C THR A 58 -5.97 18.39 29.89
N ARG A 59 -6.87 17.92 30.76
CA ARG A 59 -7.84 16.86 30.42
C ARG A 59 -8.87 17.38 29.42
N LYS A 60 -9.07 16.65 28.32
CA LYS A 60 -10.14 16.87 27.34
C LYS A 60 -10.95 15.59 27.19
N THR A 61 -12.27 15.72 27.21
CA THR A 61 -13.19 14.59 27.06
C THR A 61 -13.77 14.60 25.65
N VAL A 62 -13.69 13.47 24.96
CA VAL A 62 -14.44 13.27 23.72
C VAL A 62 -15.77 12.64 24.08
N SER A 63 -16.85 13.41 23.97
CA SER A 63 -18.18 12.82 24.01
C SER A 63 -18.54 12.40 22.58
N PRO A 64 -18.88 11.12 22.32
CA PRO A 64 -19.52 10.78 21.07
C PRO A 64 -20.80 11.61 20.97
N GLN A 65 -20.98 12.35 19.87
CA GLN A 65 -22.22 13.05 19.64
C GLN A 65 -23.34 12.00 19.60
N PRO A 66 -24.48 12.23 20.29
CA PRO A 66 -25.61 11.33 20.16
C PRO A 66 -25.95 11.22 18.67
N ARG A 67 -26.01 10.00 18.14
CA ARG A 67 -26.73 9.77 16.87
C ARG A 67 -28.13 10.28 17.13
N GLN A 68 -28.53 11.34 16.43
CA GLN A 68 -29.91 11.80 16.46
C GLN A 68 -30.76 10.63 15.95
N ALA A 69 -31.41 9.92 16.88
CA ALA A 69 -32.43 8.97 16.54
C ALA A 69 -33.52 9.75 15.79
N ALA A 70 -33.91 9.25 14.62
CA ALA A 70 -35.01 9.82 13.86
C ALA A 70 -36.22 10.01 14.79
N PRO A 71 -36.82 11.21 14.87
CA PRO A 71 -37.88 11.44 15.84
C PRO A 71 -39.11 10.60 15.48
N ALA A 72 -39.43 9.63 16.33
CA ALA A 72 -40.74 9.01 16.36
C ALA A 72 -41.75 10.11 16.73
N ALA A 73 -42.70 10.33 15.83
CA ALA A 73 -43.74 11.35 15.97
C ALA A 73 -44.47 11.23 17.31
N ARG A 74 -44.34 12.27 18.14
CA ARG A 74 -45.31 12.58 19.20
C ARG A 74 -45.71 14.03 19.03
N ALA A 75 -46.99 14.22 18.75
CA ALA A 75 -47.64 15.52 18.63
C ALA A 75 -47.74 16.18 20.01
N GLN A 76 -47.25 17.43 20.11
CA GLN A 76 -47.82 18.46 21.00
C GLN A 76 -47.73 19.83 20.31
N PRO A 77 -48.72 20.73 20.54
CA PRO A 77 -48.87 21.98 19.80
C PRO A 77 -48.28 23.19 20.52
N ASP A 78 -47.98 24.21 19.72
CA ASP A 78 -47.83 25.63 20.06
C ASP A 78 -46.64 26.04 20.96
N ASP A 79 -45.48 26.22 20.32
CA ASP A 79 -44.62 27.41 20.53
C ASP A 79 -43.64 27.50 19.34
N ALA A 80 -43.80 28.55 18.53
CA ALA A 80 -43.03 28.74 17.30
C ALA A 80 -41.57 29.13 17.62
N PRO A 81 -40.56 28.32 17.24
CA PRO A 81 -39.18 28.76 17.30
C PRO A 81 -38.87 29.57 16.04
N THR A 82 -38.48 30.83 16.24
CA THR A 82 -37.88 31.68 15.22
C THR A 82 -36.68 30.93 14.60
N VAL A 83 -36.85 30.51 13.35
CA VAL A 83 -35.82 29.84 12.55
C VAL A 83 -34.70 30.83 12.30
N THR A 84 -33.62 30.72 13.07
CA THR A 84 -32.33 31.28 12.65
C THR A 84 -31.83 30.37 11.51
N PRO A 85 -31.59 30.88 10.29
CA PRO A 85 -31.09 30.04 9.22
C PRO A 85 -29.73 29.47 9.62
N ALA A 86 -29.60 28.15 9.53
CA ALA A 86 -28.32 27.47 9.68
C ALA A 86 -27.31 28.10 8.70
N PRO A 87 -26.06 28.38 9.12
CA PRO A 87 -25.02 28.76 8.18
C PRO A 87 -24.91 27.65 7.12
N PRO A 88 -24.73 28.00 5.82
CA PRO A 88 -24.62 26.99 4.78
C PRO A 88 -23.50 26.02 5.16
N ALA A 89 -23.79 24.73 5.03
CA ALA A 89 -22.84 23.66 5.31
C ALA A 89 -21.51 24.01 4.63
N ALA A 90 -20.47 24.24 5.43
CA ALA A 90 -19.13 24.53 4.93
C ALA A 90 -18.76 23.43 3.92
N GLU A 91 -18.60 23.86 2.68
CA GLU A 91 -18.35 23.00 1.54
C GLU A 91 -17.02 22.29 1.78
N ARG A 92 -17.08 20.99 2.11
CA ARG A 92 -15.87 20.18 2.25
C ARG A 92 -15.14 20.26 0.90
N PRO A 93 -13.86 20.68 0.86
CA PRO A 93 -13.13 20.80 -0.40
C PRO A 93 -13.07 19.42 -1.04
N ARG A 94 -13.90 19.20 -2.07
CA ARG A 94 -14.06 17.90 -2.71
C ARG A 94 -12.83 17.46 -3.51
N GLY A 95 -11.83 18.34 -3.69
CA GLY A 95 -10.61 18.08 -4.46
C GLY A 95 -9.35 17.77 -3.64
N GLY A 96 -9.45 17.62 -2.31
CA GLY A 96 -8.27 17.29 -1.48
C GLY A 96 -7.77 15.86 -1.67
N TRP A 97 -8.68 14.92 -1.90
CA TRP A 97 -8.35 13.49 -2.06
C TRP A 97 -7.73 13.18 -3.41
N ASP A 98 -8.22 13.80 -4.49
CA ASP A 98 -7.70 13.61 -5.85
C ASP A 98 -6.22 14.00 -5.96
N LYS A 99 -5.83 15.12 -5.33
CA LYS A 99 -4.42 15.56 -5.30
C LYS A 99 -3.53 14.60 -4.50
N ILE A 100 -4.05 14.00 -3.43
CA ILE A 100 -3.30 13.02 -2.62
C ILE A 100 -3.11 11.73 -3.41
N GLU A 101 -4.16 11.25 -4.09
CA GLU A 101 -4.10 10.07 -4.96
C GLU A 101 -3.10 10.28 -6.10
N ALA A 102 -3.20 11.40 -6.82
CA ALA A 102 -2.25 11.76 -7.87
C ALA A 102 -0.81 11.85 -7.37
N SER A 103 -0.59 12.43 -6.19
CA SER A 103 0.73 12.50 -5.56
C SER A 103 1.29 11.13 -5.20
N ASN A 104 0.44 10.21 -4.73
CA ASN A 104 0.85 8.83 -4.43
C ASN A 104 1.20 8.10 -5.73
N ARG A 105 0.35 8.21 -6.75
CA ARG A 105 0.61 7.61 -8.06
C ARG A 105 1.91 8.13 -8.67
N LEU A 106 2.16 9.44 -8.58
CA LEU A 106 3.40 10.06 -9.05
C LEU A 106 4.65 9.49 -8.34
N ARG A 107 4.57 9.22 -7.03
CA ARG A 107 5.67 8.56 -6.30
C ARG A 107 5.89 7.13 -6.77
N ASP A 108 4.82 6.38 -7.01
CA ASP A 108 4.92 5.01 -7.48
C ASP A 108 5.50 4.94 -8.89
N VAL A 109 5.02 5.78 -9.82
CA VAL A 109 5.56 5.90 -11.18
C VAL A 109 7.05 6.25 -11.16
N ARG A 110 7.48 7.20 -10.33
CA ARG A 110 8.92 7.54 -10.17
C ARG A 110 9.74 6.36 -9.66
N ARG A 111 9.22 5.62 -8.68
CA ARG A 111 9.89 4.42 -8.16
C ARG A 111 10.01 3.34 -9.23
N ASP A 112 8.98 3.20 -10.06
CA ASP A 112 8.95 2.22 -11.13
C ASP A 112 9.93 2.56 -12.24
N ILE A 113 10.00 3.83 -12.67
CA ILE A 113 11.02 4.32 -13.62
C ILE A 113 12.42 4.00 -13.10
N TRP A 114 12.74 4.42 -11.87
CA TRP A 114 14.05 4.18 -11.27
C TRP A 114 14.40 2.69 -11.21
N ARG A 115 13.42 1.82 -10.91
CA ARG A 115 13.62 0.37 -10.90
C ARG A 115 13.92 -0.16 -12.30
N LEU A 116 13.16 0.25 -13.32
CA LEU A 116 13.36 -0.22 -14.68
C LEU A 116 14.69 0.27 -15.26
N GLU A 117 15.09 1.51 -14.98
CA GLU A 117 16.41 2.04 -15.33
C GLU A 117 17.53 1.20 -14.69
N GLY A 118 17.38 0.83 -13.42
CA GLY A 118 18.31 -0.09 -12.74
C GLY A 118 18.41 -1.44 -13.45
N VAL A 119 17.28 -2.03 -13.83
CA VAL A 119 17.27 -3.29 -14.58
C VAL A 119 17.93 -3.15 -15.96
N VAL A 120 17.74 -2.01 -16.65
CA VAL A 120 18.44 -1.73 -17.91
C VAL A 120 19.95 -1.72 -17.69
N ALA A 121 20.43 -0.99 -16.68
CA ALA A 121 21.86 -0.91 -16.36
C ALA A 121 22.44 -2.30 -16.02
N ASP A 122 21.72 -3.10 -15.24
CA ASP A 122 22.13 -4.47 -14.92
C ASP A 122 22.23 -5.35 -16.18
N LEU A 123 21.25 -5.25 -17.09
CA LEU A 123 21.25 -5.99 -18.35
C LEU A 123 22.40 -5.58 -19.27
N GLU A 124 22.71 -4.29 -19.34
CA GLU A 124 23.86 -3.78 -20.10
C GLU A 124 25.18 -4.31 -19.53
N ALA A 125 25.34 -4.26 -18.20
CA ALA A 125 26.52 -4.80 -17.53
C ALA A 125 26.68 -6.32 -17.74
N GLU A 126 25.59 -7.08 -17.65
CA GLU A 126 25.59 -8.51 -17.94
C GLU A 126 25.98 -8.83 -19.39
N ARG A 127 25.41 -8.09 -20.35
CA ARG A 127 25.73 -8.22 -21.78
C ARG A 127 27.23 -8.01 -21.98
N ASP A 128 27.76 -6.92 -21.46
CA ASP A 128 29.15 -6.53 -21.66
C ASP A 128 30.11 -7.54 -21.01
N ALA A 129 29.75 -8.06 -19.82
CA ALA A 129 30.49 -9.14 -19.17
C ALA A 129 30.52 -10.43 -20.00
N LYS A 130 29.40 -10.79 -20.64
CA LYS A 130 29.32 -11.96 -21.55
C LYS A 130 30.16 -11.76 -22.80
N ILE A 131 30.08 -10.60 -23.44
CA ILE A 131 30.91 -10.27 -24.61
C ILE A 131 32.39 -10.31 -24.24
N ALA A 132 32.78 -9.75 -23.10
CA ALA A 132 34.16 -9.79 -22.61
C ALA A 132 34.63 -11.22 -22.32
N ALA A 133 33.75 -12.10 -21.82
CA ALA A 133 34.07 -13.52 -21.64
C ALA A 133 34.34 -14.24 -22.96
N LEU A 134 33.52 -13.97 -23.98
CA LEU A 134 33.72 -14.46 -25.35
C LEU A 134 35.05 -13.94 -25.93
N ASP A 135 35.40 -12.68 -25.68
CA ASP A 135 36.70 -12.13 -26.10
C ASP A 135 37.90 -12.79 -25.42
N ARG A 136 37.80 -13.16 -24.14
CA ARG A 136 38.89 -13.88 -23.47
C ARG A 136 39.12 -15.27 -24.09
N ASN A 137 38.05 -15.94 -24.49
CA ASN A 137 38.14 -17.25 -25.17
C ASN A 137 38.82 -17.14 -26.54
N ARG A 138 38.69 -15.99 -27.23
CA ARG A 138 39.37 -15.69 -28.50
C ARG A 138 40.88 -15.89 -28.42
N HIS A 139 41.51 -15.38 -27.36
CA HIS A 139 42.96 -15.39 -27.21
C HIS A 139 43.53 -16.81 -27.04
N ALA A 140 42.74 -17.75 -26.51
CA ALA A 140 43.16 -19.14 -26.37
C ALA A 140 43.24 -19.89 -27.72
N ALA A 141 42.62 -19.38 -28.78
CA ALA A 141 42.46 -20.08 -30.06
C ALA A 141 43.29 -19.50 -31.24
N ALA A 142 44.18 -18.55 -30.99
CA ALA A 142 44.74 -17.65 -32.02
C ALA A 142 45.88 -18.22 -32.91
N ASN A 143 46.18 -19.53 -32.92
CA ASN A 143 47.43 -20.05 -33.50
C ASN A 143 47.30 -21.00 -34.71
N ASN A 144 46.18 -21.07 -35.43
CA ASN A 144 46.04 -21.98 -36.58
C ASN A 144 44.94 -21.56 -37.59
N LEU A 145 44.93 -22.21 -38.77
CA LEU A 145 43.92 -22.05 -39.85
C LEU A 145 42.48 -22.34 -39.35
N ALA A 146 42.33 -23.23 -38.37
CA ALA A 146 41.08 -23.46 -37.65
C ALA A 146 40.59 -22.22 -36.85
N GLY A 147 41.50 -21.27 -36.60
CA GLY A 147 41.21 -19.99 -35.96
C GLY A 147 40.26 -19.11 -36.79
N ALA A 148 40.29 -19.15 -38.12
CA ALA A 148 39.37 -18.34 -38.94
C ALA A 148 37.91 -18.78 -38.77
N THR A 149 37.64 -20.08 -38.86
CA THR A 149 36.30 -20.65 -38.62
C THR A 149 35.85 -20.45 -37.18
N TYR A 150 36.77 -20.59 -36.21
CA TYR A 150 36.48 -20.32 -34.81
C TYR A 150 36.10 -18.84 -34.59
N LEU A 151 36.86 -17.89 -35.14
CA LEU A 151 36.57 -16.46 -35.04
C LEU A 151 35.21 -16.10 -35.64
N GLU A 152 34.83 -16.75 -36.75
CA GLU A 152 33.50 -16.57 -37.34
C GLU A 152 32.39 -17.08 -36.41
N SER A 153 32.55 -18.28 -35.83
CA SER A 153 31.58 -18.82 -34.86
C SER A 153 31.43 -17.92 -33.64
N LEU A 154 32.55 -17.37 -33.14
CA LEU A 154 32.58 -16.46 -32.01
C LEU A 154 31.86 -15.13 -32.32
N ALA A 155 32.06 -14.60 -33.53
CA ALA A 155 31.36 -13.39 -33.97
C ALA A 155 29.84 -13.62 -34.04
N ARG A 156 29.40 -14.77 -34.56
CA ARG A 156 27.97 -15.15 -34.60
C ARG A 156 27.39 -15.29 -33.19
N GLU A 157 28.14 -15.90 -32.27
CA GLU A 157 27.72 -16.03 -30.87
C GLU A 157 27.55 -14.68 -30.18
N LYS A 158 28.54 -13.77 -30.34
CA LYS A 158 28.44 -12.41 -29.82
C LYS A 158 27.24 -11.66 -30.37
N GLN A 159 26.98 -11.76 -31.67
CA GLN A 159 25.82 -11.12 -32.29
C GLN A 159 24.52 -11.66 -31.68
N GLY A 160 24.43 -12.96 -31.41
CA GLY A 160 23.31 -13.58 -30.72
C GLY A 160 23.09 -13.01 -29.32
N VAL A 161 24.17 -12.85 -28.54
CA VAL A 161 24.13 -12.21 -27.21
C VAL A 161 23.62 -10.77 -27.32
N ILE A 162 24.20 -9.97 -28.22
CA ILE A 162 23.79 -8.57 -28.41
C ILE A 162 22.29 -8.49 -28.73
N SER A 163 21.82 -9.23 -29.73
CA SER A 163 20.43 -9.20 -30.17
C SER A 163 19.45 -9.68 -29.09
N GLN A 164 19.84 -10.65 -28.25
CA GLN A 164 19.02 -11.09 -27.12
C GLN A 164 18.83 -9.96 -26.08
N TYR A 165 19.92 -9.28 -25.72
CA TYR A 165 19.86 -8.19 -24.73
C TYR A 165 19.17 -6.95 -25.28
N GLU A 166 19.41 -6.58 -26.54
CA GLU A 166 18.72 -5.47 -27.21
C GLU A 166 17.20 -5.65 -27.18
N SER A 167 16.70 -6.84 -27.49
CA SER A 167 15.26 -7.11 -27.48
C SER A 167 14.64 -6.85 -26.09
N ARG A 168 15.32 -7.29 -25.02
CA ARG A 168 14.87 -7.11 -23.63
C ARG A 168 14.94 -5.65 -23.21
N ILE A 169 16.09 -5.00 -23.44
CA ILE A 169 16.32 -3.58 -23.11
C ILE A 169 15.30 -2.69 -23.84
N ASN A 170 15.06 -2.92 -25.13
CA ASN A 170 14.07 -2.17 -25.90
C ASN A 170 12.65 -2.33 -25.35
N SER A 171 12.32 -3.47 -24.73
CA SER A 171 11.03 -3.62 -24.06
C SER A 171 10.94 -2.76 -22.80
N LEU A 172 12.01 -2.73 -22.00
CA LEU A 172 12.05 -1.90 -20.79
C LEU A 172 12.00 -0.41 -21.13
N TYR A 173 12.69 0.04 -22.19
CA TYR A 173 12.60 1.43 -22.62
C TYR A 173 11.17 1.83 -23.03
N ARG A 174 10.41 0.96 -23.70
CA ARG A 174 8.99 1.22 -24.00
C ARG A 174 8.15 1.34 -22.72
N ASP A 175 8.45 0.54 -21.71
CA ASP A 175 7.76 0.60 -20.42
C ASP A 175 8.10 1.89 -19.65
N ILE A 176 9.38 2.30 -19.67
CA ILE A 176 9.85 3.58 -19.10
C ILE A 176 9.15 4.74 -19.80
N GLU A 177 9.16 4.78 -21.13
CA GLU A 177 8.53 5.86 -21.91
C GLU A 177 7.02 5.98 -21.63
N ARG A 178 6.34 4.85 -21.39
CA ARG A 178 4.93 4.85 -20.95
C ARG A 178 4.78 5.48 -19.57
N LEU A 179 5.64 5.14 -18.62
CA LEU A 179 5.61 5.68 -17.26
C LEU A 179 5.99 7.17 -17.23
N GLU A 180 6.90 7.62 -18.09
CA GLU A 180 7.25 9.03 -18.24
C GLU A 180 6.06 9.84 -18.77
N ARG A 181 5.35 9.34 -19.78
CA ARG A 181 4.12 9.97 -20.25
C ARG A 181 3.07 10.10 -19.15
N GLU A 182 2.88 9.04 -18.36
CA GLU A 182 1.96 9.04 -17.23
C GLU A 182 2.40 10.03 -16.14
N GLN A 183 3.70 10.09 -15.83
CA GLN A 183 4.27 11.07 -14.91
C GLN A 183 3.96 12.50 -15.35
N ASP A 184 4.14 12.80 -16.63
CA ASP A 184 3.90 14.13 -17.17
C ASP A 184 2.42 14.48 -17.21
N GLU A 185 1.55 13.51 -17.47
CA GLU A 185 0.09 13.67 -17.39
C GLU A 185 -0.36 14.00 -15.96
N LEU A 186 0.08 13.23 -14.96
CA LEU A 186 -0.24 13.47 -13.56
C LEU A 186 0.21 14.86 -13.07
N ARG A 187 1.38 15.32 -13.53
CA ARG A 187 1.88 16.67 -13.22
C ARG A 187 1.00 17.76 -13.84
N ARG A 188 0.61 17.59 -15.11
CA ARG A 188 -0.23 18.55 -15.83
C ARG A 188 -1.65 18.64 -15.29
N GLU A 189 -2.27 17.51 -14.95
CA GLU A 189 -3.68 17.48 -14.52
C GLU A 189 -3.87 18.01 -13.10
N HIS A 190 -2.90 17.78 -12.21
CA HIS A 190 -3.05 18.08 -10.78
C HIS A 190 -2.17 19.21 -10.26
N ASP A 191 -1.46 19.93 -11.14
CA ASP A 191 -0.51 21.00 -10.83
C ASP A 191 0.55 20.57 -9.79
N LEU A 192 1.20 19.40 -10.02
CA LEU A 192 2.16 18.76 -9.11
C LEU A 192 3.64 18.97 -9.48
#